data_AF-A0A5B9CSS4-F1
#
_entry.id   AF-A0A5B9CSS4-F1
#
_cell.length_a   1.000
_cell.length_b   1.000
_cell.length_c   1.000
_cell.angle_alpha   90.00
_cell.angle_beta   90.00
_cell.angle_gamma   90.00
#
_symmetry.space_group_name_H-M   'P 1'
#
loop_
_entity.id
_entity.type
_entity.pdbx_description
1 polymer ?
#
loop_
_entity_poly.entity_id
_entity_poly.type
_entity_poly.pdbx_seq_one_letter_code
_entity_poly.pdbx_strand_id
1 'polypeptide(L)'
;YWPPQYVITEGDTLKPLKIMSTRGQDVNGEYHPEPRVASIVATEDKPEWVVNVKETGMIKLVDYSDIKNLKETTIESAKFLHDGGWDSTKRYFLVAANASDKVAVVDTKTGKLAALVNTKPKPHPGRAQTLSIPNSAPCGQLPTSVRT
;
A
#
# COMPACT_ATOMS: atom_id res chain seq x y z
N TYR A 1 -10.00 -8.32 10.10
CA TYR A 1 -11.25 -7.87 9.47
C TYR A 1 -11.80 -9.02 8.64
N TRP A 2 -13.10 -9.26 8.70
CA TRP A 2 -13.78 -10.36 8.01
C TRP A 2 -15.14 -9.87 7.50
N PRO A 3 -15.61 -10.30 6.31
CA PRO A 3 -14.91 -11.16 5.32
C PRO A 3 -13.69 -10.46 4.66
N PRO A 4 -12.78 -11.21 3.99
CA PRO A 4 -11.65 -10.65 3.25
C PRO A 4 -12.16 -9.96 1.97
N GLN A 5 -12.53 -8.69 2.09
CA GLN A 5 -13.04 -7.87 1.01
C GLN A 5 -12.79 -6.37 1.25
N TYR A 6 -12.91 -5.58 0.19
CA TYR A 6 -13.14 -4.13 0.27
C TYR A 6 -14.45 -3.76 -0.44
N VAL A 7 -15.03 -2.63 -0.08
CA VAL A 7 -16.32 -2.15 -0.59
C VAL A 7 -16.15 -0.74 -1.13
N ILE A 8 -16.64 -0.51 -2.34
CA ILE A 8 -16.76 0.82 -2.95
C ILE A 8 -18.18 1.31 -2.70
N THR A 9 -18.32 2.53 -2.18
CA THR A 9 -19.60 3.16 -1.86
C THR A 9 -19.76 4.50 -2.56
N GLU A 10 -20.99 4.97 -2.70
CA GLU A 10 -21.27 6.39 -2.94
C GLU A 10 -20.68 7.23 -1.79
N GLY A 11 -20.04 8.35 -2.12
CA GLY A 11 -19.27 9.13 -1.14
C GLY A 11 -20.11 9.92 -0.15
N ASP A 12 -21.34 10.27 -0.53
CA ASP A 12 -22.29 11.07 0.24
C ASP A 12 -23.32 10.21 0.98
N THR A 13 -23.81 9.14 0.36
CA THR A 13 -24.86 8.28 0.94
C THR A 13 -24.33 7.01 1.61
N LEU A 14 -23.06 6.65 1.37
CA LEU A 14 -22.47 5.36 1.73
C LEU A 14 -23.17 4.14 1.12
N LYS A 15 -24.05 4.34 0.14
CA LYS A 15 -24.72 3.25 -0.56
C LYS A 15 -23.67 2.36 -1.25
N PRO A 16 -23.72 1.03 -1.05
CA PRO A 16 -22.75 0.13 -1.65
C PRO A 16 -22.91 0.08 -3.16
N LEU A 17 -21.82 0.31 -3.88
CA LEU A 17 -21.76 0.25 -5.34
C LEU A 17 -21.14 -1.07 -5.82
N LYS A 18 -20.07 -1.52 -5.16
CA LYS A 18 -19.38 -2.76 -5.54
C LYS A 18 -18.63 -3.37 -4.35
N ILE A 19 -18.64 -4.70 -4.28
CA ILE A 19 -17.94 -5.48 -3.26
C ILE A 19 -16.92 -6.36 -3.96
N MET A 20 -15.66 -6.29 -3.53
CA MET A 20 -14.55 -7.01 -4.13
C MET A 20 -13.88 -7.92 -3.11
N SER A 21 -13.86 -9.22 -3.39
CA SER A 21 -13.14 -10.20 -2.58
C SER A 21 -11.63 -10.02 -2.72
N THR A 22 -10.89 -10.21 -1.62
CA THR A 22 -9.42 -10.21 -1.62
C THR A 22 -8.82 -11.61 -1.51
N ARG A 23 -9.64 -12.67 -1.46
CA ARG A 23 -9.15 -14.06 -1.57
C ARG A 23 -8.40 -14.27 -2.89
N GLY A 24 -7.29 -14.97 -2.85
CA GLY A 24 -6.47 -15.19 -4.04
C GLY A 24 -5.12 -15.80 -3.73
N GLN A 25 -4.25 -15.82 -4.74
CA GLN A 25 -2.87 -16.25 -4.57
C GLN A 25 -2.03 -15.16 -3.91
N ASP A 26 -1.03 -15.59 -3.14
CA ASP A 26 0.03 -14.74 -2.65
C ASP A 26 1.13 -14.53 -3.70
N VAL A 27 2.10 -13.69 -3.37
CA VAL A 27 3.27 -13.39 -4.22
C VAL A 27 4.16 -14.60 -4.55
N ASN A 28 3.95 -15.75 -3.89
CA ASN A 28 4.64 -17.00 -4.20
C ASN A 28 3.76 -17.97 -5.03
N GLY A 29 2.53 -17.57 -5.37
CA GLY A 29 1.56 -18.38 -6.11
C GLY A 29 0.69 -19.30 -5.26
N GLU A 30 0.79 -19.25 -3.92
CA GLU A 30 0.00 -20.11 -3.03
C GLU A 30 -1.36 -19.48 -2.73
N TYR A 31 -2.44 -20.26 -2.79
CA TYR A 31 -3.79 -19.77 -2.47
C TYR A 31 -3.93 -19.46 -0.97
N HIS A 32 -4.40 -18.25 -0.65
CA HIS A 32 -4.67 -17.81 0.70
C HIS A 32 -6.16 -17.45 0.90
N PRO A 33 -6.89 -18.11 1.83
CA PRO A 33 -8.35 -17.97 1.97
C PRO A 33 -8.79 -16.75 2.79
N GLU A 34 -7.89 -16.13 3.55
CA GLU A 34 -8.17 -14.95 4.39
C GLU A 34 -7.18 -13.80 4.19
N PRO A 35 -7.03 -13.21 2.99
CA PRO A 35 -6.17 -12.05 2.79
C PRO A 35 -6.90 -10.78 3.24
N ARG A 36 -6.48 -10.22 4.37
CA ARG A 36 -7.09 -9.04 4.98
C ARG A 36 -6.64 -7.78 4.24
N VAL A 37 -7.55 -6.83 4.10
CA VAL A 37 -7.20 -5.47 3.69
C VAL A 37 -6.52 -4.77 4.88
N ALA A 38 -5.36 -4.15 4.65
CA ALA A 38 -4.60 -3.45 5.68
C ALA A 38 -4.84 -1.93 5.63
N SER A 39 -4.17 -1.23 4.71
CA SER A 39 -4.38 0.20 4.47
C SER A 39 -5.00 0.45 3.10
N ILE A 40 -5.81 1.50 3.02
CA ILE A 40 -6.34 2.06 1.78
C ILE A 40 -5.98 3.54 1.76
N VAL A 41 -5.36 4.01 0.66
CA VAL A 41 -5.09 5.44 0.42
C VAL A 41 -5.55 5.83 -0.98
N ALA A 42 -5.76 7.12 -1.23
CA ALA A 42 -6.09 7.64 -2.56
C ALA A 42 -4.86 8.27 -3.21
N THR A 43 -4.73 8.10 -4.54
CA THR A 43 -3.79 8.86 -5.36
C THR A 43 -4.26 10.31 -5.53
N GLU A 44 -3.34 11.25 -5.73
CA GLU A 44 -3.67 12.67 -5.97
C GLU A 44 -3.89 12.98 -7.46
N ASP A 45 -3.23 12.26 -8.36
CA ASP A 45 -3.19 12.56 -9.80
C ASP A 45 -4.15 11.72 -10.66
N LYS A 46 -4.66 10.62 -10.11
CA LYS A 46 -5.55 9.67 -10.80
C LYS A 46 -6.77 9.34 -9.96
N PRO A 47 -7.87 8.90 -10.59
CA PRO A 47 -9.03 8.37 -9.87
C PRO A 47 -8.76 6.94 -9.38
N GLU A 48 -7.72 6.74 -8.56
CA GLU A 48 -7.32 5.44 -8.05
C GLU A 48 -7.21 5.38 -6.52
N TRP A 49 -7.58 4.22 -5.95
CA TRP A 49 -7.19 3.84 -4.60
C TRP A 49 -6.04 2.84 -4.63
N VAL A 50 -5.13 2.96 -3.67
CA VAL A 50 -4.12 1.96 -3.37
C VAL A 50 -4.62 1.11 -2.20
N VAL A 51 -4.88 -0.17 -2.44
CA VAL A 51 -5.41 -1.13 -1.47
C VAL A 51 -4.35 -2.18 -1.17
N ASN A 52 -3.89 -2.25 0.08
CA ASN A 52 -2.92 -3.26 0.52
C ASN A 52 -3.61 -4.52 1.01
N VAL A 53 -3.23 -5.67 0.47
CA VAL A 53 -3.74 -6.98 0.86
C VAL A 53 -2.64 -7.73 1.62
N LYS A 54 -2.85 -7.86 2.94
CA LYS A 54 -1.82 -8.18 3.93
C LYS A 54 -1.13 -9.52 3.68
N GLU A 55 -1.85 -10.63 3.78
CA GLU A 55 -1.26 -11.97 3.77
C GLU A 55 -0.70 -12.34 2.40
N THR A 56 -1.37 -11.90 1.32
CA THR A 56 -0.93 -12.21 -0.04
C THR A 56 0.23 -11.34 -0.51
N GLY A 57 0.47 -10.19 0.11
CA GLY A 57 1.52 -9.25 -0.32
C GLY A 57 1.19 -8.52 -1.62
N MET A 58 -0.11 -8.41 -1.94
CA MET A 58 -0.59 -7.74 -3.15
C MET A 58 -0.94 -6.30 -2.84
N ILE A 59 -0.51 -5.39 -3.71
CA ILE A 59 -0.93 -3.98 -3.72
C ILE A 59 -1.81 -3.79 -4.93
N LYS A 60 -3.06 -3.36 -4.73
CA LYS A 60 -4.03 -3.14 -5.81
C LYS A 60 -4.20 -1.65 -6.06
N LEU A 61 -4.01 -1.22 -7.30
CA LEU A 61 -4.44 0.09 -7.78
C LEU A 61 -5.82 -0.07 -8.40
N VAL A 62 -6.83 0.47 -7.75
CA VAL A 62 -8.25 0.32 -8.11
C VAL A 62 -8.75 1.61 -8.73
N ASP A 63 -8.96 1.60 -10.04
CA ASP A 63 -9.47 2.75 -10.80
C ASP A 63 -10.99 2.85 -10.66
N TYR A 64 -11.46 3.95 -10.06
CA TYR A 64 -12.86 4.18 -9.76
C TYR A 64 -13.58 5.08 -10.78
N SER A 65 -12.93 5.41 -11.90
CA SER A 65 -13.57 6.18 -12.99
C SER A 65 -14.74 5.45 -13.65
N ASP A 66 -14.72 4.12 -13.66
CA ASP A 66 -15.82 3.26 -14.11
C ASP A 66 -15.98 2.05 -13.18
N ILE A 67 -16.87 2.17 -12.20
CA ILE A 67 -17.13 1.10 -11.22
C ILE A 67 -17.77 -0.13 -11.88
N LYS A 68 -18.49 0.04 -13.00
CA LYS A 68 -19.13 -1.06 -13.73
C LYS A 68 -18.07 -1.92 -14.40
N ASN A 69 -17.14 -1.30 -15.12
CA ASN A 69 -16.02 -1.94 -15.81
C ASN A 69 -14.69 -1.73 -15.05
N LEU A 70 -14.72 -2.05 -13.75
CA LEU A 70 -13.63 -1.78 -12.81
C LEU A 70 -12.28 -2.29 -13.31
N LYS A 71 -11.30 -1.39 -13.43
CA LYS A 71 -9.92 -1.74 -13.75
C LYS A 71 -9.11 -1.84 -12.46
N GLU A 72 -8.33 -2.89 -12.36
CA GLU A 72 -7.39 -3.09 -11.27
C GLU A 72 -6.01 -3.42 -11.82
N THR A 73 -4.98 -2.76 -11.31
CA THR A 73 -3.58 -3.22 -11.45
C THR A 73 -3.19 -3.90 -10.15
N THR A 74 -2.83 -5.18 -10.21
CA THR A 74 -2.32 -5.92 -9.05
C THR A 74 -0.80 -6.00 -9.12
N ILE A 75 -0.13 -5.50 -8.08
CA ILE A 75 1.32 -5.41 -7.99
C ILE A 75 1.79 -6.38 -6.90
N GLU A 76 2.65 -7.31 -7.29
CA GLU A 76 3.33 -8.21 -6.36
C GLU A 76 4.40 -7.46 -5.56
N SER A 77 4.45 -7.67 -4.24
CA SER A 77 5.40 -7.00 -3.35
C SER A 77 6.03 -7.97 -2.33
N ALA A 78 5.65 -7.86 -1.05
CA ALA A 78 6.08 -8.75 0.02
C ALA A 78 4.90 -9.07 0.94
N LYS A 79 4.89 -10.27 1.51
CA LYS A 79 3.83 -10.70 2.44
C LYS A 79 3.80 -9.81 3.68
N PHE A 80 2.63 -9.76 4.31
CA PHE A 80 2.34 -9.05 5.55
C PHE A 80 2.42 -7.53 5.45
N LEU A 81 1.88 -6.98 4.36
CA LEU A 81 1.67 -5.54 4.20
C LEU A 81 0.81 -4.98 5.34
N HIS A 82 1.13 -3.78 5.79
CA HIS A 82 0.44 -3.12 6.89
C HIS A 82 0.08 -1.67 6.54
N ASP A 83 0.80 -0.73 7.12
CA ASP A 83 0.64 0.70 6.98
C ASP A 83 1.69 1.30 6.05
N GLY A 84 1.36 2.47 5.51
CA GLY A 84 2.18 3.13 4.52
C GLY A 84 1.80 4.59 4.34
N GLY A 85 2.65 5.29 3.62
CA GLY A 85 2.58 6.72 3.41
C GLY A 85 3.10 7.16 2.06
N TRP A 86 2.68 8.35 1.68
CA TRP A 86 3.17 9.00 0.48
C TRP A 86 4.54 9.64 0.73
N ASP A 87 5.38 9.61 -0.30
CA ASP A 87 6.52 10.52 -0.38
C ASP A 87 6.06 11.99 -0.48
N SER A 88 7.00 12.93 -0.42
CA SER A 88 6.69 14.37 -0.48
C SER A 88 6.06 14.78 -1.81
N THR A 89 6.36 14.08 -2.90
CA THR A 89 5.81 14.37 -4.23
C THR A 89 4.43 13.75 -4.47
N LYS A 90 3.94 12.91 -3.54
CA LYS A 90 2.67 12.17 -3.66
C LYS A 90 2.62 11.24 -4.88
N ARG A 91 3.78 10.80 -5.38
CA ARG A 91 3.90 9.86 -6.50
C ARG A 91 4.25 8.45 -6.03
N TYR A 92 5.07 8.34 -5.01
CA TYR A 92 5.53 7.06 -4.50
C TYR A 92 4.80 6.73 -3.21
N PHE A 93 4.15 5.57 -3.18
CA PHE A 93 3.56 5.03 -1.97
C PHE A 93 4.53 4.03 -1.34
N LEU A 94 4.92 4.30 -0.11
CA LEU A 94 5.82 3.45 0.69
C LEU A 94 4.97 2.69 1.70
N VAL A 95 4.97 1.36 1.62
CA VAL A 95 4.22 0.49 2.53
C VAL A 95 5.16 -0.47 3.25
N ALA A 96 4.97 -0.62 4.56
CA ALA A 96 5.69 -1.59 5.36
C ALA A 96 5.12 -3.01 5.15
N ALA A 97 6.01 -3.97 4.95
CA ALA A 97 5.76 -5.41 4.97
C ALA A 97 6.36 -5.96 6.28
N ASN A 98 5.63 -5.78 7.37
CA ASN A 98 6.22 -5.70 8.72
C ASN A 98 6.87 -7.02 9.13
N ALA A 99 6.17 -8.13 8.94
CA ALA A 99 6.71 -9.46 9.26
C ALA A 99 7.70 -9.99 8.19
N SER A 100 8.00 -9.19 7.17
CA SER A 100 9.03 -9.46 6.16
C SER A 100 10.21 -8.48 6.25
N ASP A 101 10.25 -7.61 7.27
CA ASP A 101 11.31 -6.62 7.54
C ASP A 101 11.66 -5.76 6.31
N LYS A 102 10.65 -5.42 5.51
CA LYS A 102 10.79 -4.70 4.25
C LYS A 102 9.85 -3.51 4.14
N VAL A 103 10.20 -2.56 3.27
CA VAL A 103 9.31 -1.52 2.74
C VAL A 103 9.21 -1.70 1.23
N ALA A 104 7.99 -1.87 0.73
CA ALA A 104 7.71 -1.84 -0.70
C ALA A 104 7.41 -0.41 -1.15
N VAL A 105 8.01 0.00 -2.27
CA VAL A 105 7.82 1.32 -2.87
C VAL A 105 7.09 1.15 -4.19
N VAL A 106 5.91 1.74 -4.31
CA VAL A 106 5.07 1.67 -5.51
C VAL A 106 5.10 3.02 -6.21
N ASP A 107 5.42 3.04 -7.50
CA ASP A 107 5.25 4.20 -8.37
C ASP A 107 3.82 4.19 -8.91
N THR A 108 2.94 5.02 -8.35
CA THR A 108 1.54 5.03 -8.78
C THR A 108 1.36 5.63 -10.15
N LYS A 109 2.30 6.46 -10.63
CA LYS A 109 2.23 7.00 -12.00
C LYS A 109 2.39 5.90 -13.05
N THR A 110 3.31 4.96 -12.82
CA THR A 110 3.56 3.85 -13.77
C THR A 110 2.81 2.57 -13.41
N GLY A 111 2.24 2.49 -12.21
CA GLY A 111 1.52 1.32 -11.72
C GLY A 111 2.43 0.13 -11.45
N LYS A 112 3.66 0.37 -11.00
CA LYS A 112 4.69 -0.68 -10.83
C LYS A 112 5.38 -0.59 -9.47
N LEU A 113 5.90 -1.74 -9.04
CA LEU A 113 6.85 -1.80 -7.92
C LEU A 113 8.15 -1.10 -8.35
N ALA A 114 8.50 -0.02 -7.66
CA ALA A 114 9.73 0.73 -7.90
C ALA A 114 10.91 0.15 -7.12
N ALA A 115 10.68 -0.31 -5.89
CA ALA A 115 11.72 -0.92 -5.06
C ALA A 115 11.12 -1.79 -3.95
N LEU A 116 11.94 -2.71 -3.44
CA LEU A 116 11.69 -3.46 -2.22
C LEU A 116 12.92 -3.34 -1.31
N VAL A 117 12.79 -2.53 -0.26
CA VAL A 117 13.90 -2.08 0.58
C VAL A 117 13.93 -2.88 1.87
N ASN A 118 15.09 -3.46 2.22
CA ASN A 118 15.27 -4.12 3.52
C ASN A 118 15.36 -3.08 4.63
N THR A 119 14.79 -3.38 5.79
CA THR A 119 14.75 -2.49 6.95
C THR A 119 15.17 -3.22 8.23
N LYS A 120 15.16 -2.50 9.37
CA LYS A 120 15.22 -3.17 10.66
C LYS A 120 13.94 -3.99 10.89
N PRO A 121 13.97 -4.94 11.84
CA PRO A 121 12.82 -5.80 12.07
C PRO A 121 11.51 -5.05 12.36
N LYS A 122 10.41 -5.52 11.76
CA LYS A 122 9.04 -5.02 11.98
C LYS A 122 8.89 -3.50 11.83
N PRO A 123 9.17 -2.93 10.64
CA PRO A 123 8.90 -1.51 10.40
C PRO A 123 7.42 -1.19 10.62
N HIS A 124 7.13 -0.05 11.26
CA HIS A 124 5.76 0.41 11.53
C HIS A 124 5.66 1.95 11.39
N PRO A 125 5.68 2.48 10.15
CA PRO A 125 5.85 3.90 9.88
C PRO A 125 4.59 4.77 10.08
N GLY A 126 3.42 4.18 10.34
CA GLY A 126 2.14 4.90 10.28
C GLY A 126 1.88 5.41 8.86
N ARG A 127 1.51 6.69 8.75
CA ARG A 127 1.34 7.39 7.45
C ARG A 127 2.66 7.86 6.82
N ALA A 128 3.80 7.43 7.37
CA ALA A 128 5.14 7.95 7.09
C ALA A 128 5.29 9.47 7.33
N GLN A 129 6.48 9.91 7.70
CA GLN A 129 6.86 11.33 7.71
C GLN A 129 7.95 11.53 6.67
N THR A 130 7.73 12.41 5.69
CA THR A 130 8.77 12.82 4.76
C THR A 130 9.53 14.00 5.35
N LEU A 131 10.85 13.88 5.47
CA LEU A 131 11.74 14.97 5.90
C LEU A 131 12.75 15.23 4.78
N SER A 132 12.91 16.50 4.39
CA SER A 132 13.99 16.92 3.51
C SER A 132 15.28 17.02 4.32
N ILE A 133 16.25 16.16 4.04
CA ILE A 133 17.58 16.24 4.66
C ILE A 133 18.51 16.98 3.69
N PRO A 134 19.18 18.07 4.11
CA PRO A 134 20.19 18.74 3.29
C PRO A 134 21.31 17.76 2.94
N ASN A 135 21.80 17.77 1.69
CA ASN A 135 22.90 16.91 1.23
C ASN A 135 24.21 17.06 2.05
N SER A 136 24.36 18.12 2.84
CA SER A 136 25.50 18.38 3.72
C SER A 136 25.30 17.88 5.16
N ALA A 137 24.15 17.28 5.48
CA ALA A 137 23.93 16.73 6.81
C ALA A 137 24.86 15.51 7.03
N PRO A 138 25.62 15.46 8.13
CA PRO A 138 26.47 14.31 8.42
C PRO A 138 25.59 13.05 8.56
N CYS A 139 26.00 11.96 7.90
CA CYS A 139 25.39 10.64 8.04
C CYS A 139 25.27 10.27 9.52
N GLY A 140 24.09 10.43 10.11
CA GLY A 140 23.85 10.10 11.52
C GLY A 140 22.89 11.01 12.29
N GLN A 141 22.56 12.21 11.80
CA GLN A 141 21.51 13.04 12.40
C GLN A 141 20.16 12.84 11.72
N LEU A 142 19.59 11.64 11.87
CA LEU A 142 18.13 11.52 11.84
C LEU A 142 17.62 12.03 13.20
N PRO A 143 16.54 12.84 13.26
CA PRO A 143 15.86 13.08 14.52
C PRO A 143 15.53 11.72 15.14
N THR A 144 15.70 11.62 16.44
CA THR A 144 15.51 10.40 17.26
C THR A 144 14.12 9.75 17.13
N SER A 145 13.19 10.37 16.39
CA SER A 145 11.89 9.81 15.98
C SER A 145 11.95 8.86 14.78
N VAL A 146 13.09 8.72 14.08
CA VAL A 146 13.27 7.79 12.95
C VAL A 146 14.32 6.73 13.31
N ARG A 147 14.05 5.97 14.36
CA ARG A 147 14.65 4.64 14.55
C ARG A 147 13.53 3.62 14.62
N THR A 148 13.05 3.20 13.45
CA THR A 148 12.61 1.82 13.25
C THR A 148 13.87 0.99 13.06
#